data_AF-A0A0V0H0Q4-F1
#
_entry.id   AF-A0A0V0H0Q4-F1
#
_cell.length_a   1.000
_cell.length_b   1.000
_cell.length_c   1.000
_cell.angle_alpha   90.00
_cell.angle_beta   90.00
_cell.angle_gamma   90.00
#
_symmetry.space_group_name_H-M   'P 1'
#
loop_
_entity.id
_entity.type
_entity.pdbx_description
1 polymer ?
#
loop_
_entity_poly.entity_id
_entity_poly.type
_entity_poly.pdbx_seq_one_letter_code
_entity_poly.pdbx_strand_id
1 'polypeptide(L)'
;QFFPEANEVKFARQSIFGGASFKLDYLTKPSFFEDFGFTEKVKMVDRVKPEDELFIVAYPYFNVNEMLVVEELYKAAVSNTSRKLIIFNGELDRIRSGYYPPFFYPKLAALSKTLFPKMETVYYIHNFKGRNGGVLFRCFPGPWKVFRRVGSTYICLHQQESMPSLKEVALDILPSA
;
A
#
# COMPACT_ATOMS: atom_id res chain seq x y z
N GLN A 1 11.23 -3.24 16.46
CA GLN A 1 10.07 -3.76 17.20
C GLN A 1 9.40 -4.75 16.27
N PHE A 2 9.42 -6.03 16.63
CA PHE A 2 9.17 -7.18 15.78
C PHE A 2 7.70 -7.59 15.92
N PHE A 3 6.89 -7.39 14.85
CA PHE A 3 5.48 -7.78 14.70
C PHE A 3 4.50 -7.38 15.83
N PRO A 4 3.20 -7.20 15.54
CA PRO A 4 2.21 -7.29 16.60
C PRO A 4 2.18 -8.74 17.05
N GLU A 5 2.84 -9.04 18.17
CA GLU A 5 2.70 -10.32 18.86
C GLU A 5 1.21 -10.64 18.99
N ALA A 6 0.81 -11.91 19.01
CA ALA A 6 -0.61 -12.30 19.15
C ALA A 6 -1.31 -11.60 20.34
N ASN A 7 -0.54 -11.19 21.34
CA ASN A 7 -0.94 -10.36 22.47
C ASN A 7 -1.37 -8.94 22.07
N GLU A 8 -0.69 -8.27 21.14
CA GLU A 8 -1.08 -6.97 20.61
C GLU A 8 -2.37 -7.04 19.79
N VAL A 9 -2.60 -8.11 19.03
CA VAL A 9 -3.89 -8.31 18.33
C VAL A 9 -5.02 -8.59 19.29
N LYS A 10 -4.78 -9.42 20.32
CA LYS A 10 -5.78 -9.65 21.38
C LYS A 10 -6.10 -8.34 22.11
N PHE A 11 -5.08 -7.56 22.44
CA PHE A 11 -5.23 -6.24 23.04
C PHE A 11 -6.03 -5.30 22.13
N ALA A 12 -5.65 -5.18 20.85
CA ALA A 12 -6.33 -4.31 19.88
C ALA A 12 -7.80 -4.70 19.68
N ARG A 13 -8.11 -6.00 19.59
CA ARG A 13 -9.48 -6.52 19.49
C ARG A 13 -10.32 -6.20 20.74
N GLN A 14 -9.71 -6.23 21.93
CA GLN A 14 -10.41 -6.02 23.19
C GLN A 14 -10.51 -4.54 23.60
N SER A 15 -9.56 -3.70 23.19
CA SER A 15 -9.48 -2.28 23.57
C SER A 15 -9.86 -1.37 22.41
N ILE A 16 -8.91 -1.07 21.51
CA ILE A 16 -9.01 -0.08 20.43
C ILE A 16 -10.20 -0.37 19.49
N PHE A 17 -10.45 -1.64 19.21
CA PHE A 17 -11.53 -2.09 18.33
C PHE A 17 -12.63 -2.85 19.09
N GLY A 18 -12.66 -2.73 20.42
CA GLY A 18 -13.74 -3.30 21.23
C GLY A 18 -15.09 -2.68 20.84
N GLY A 19 -16.03 -3.50 20.37
CA GLY A 19 -17.34 -3.05 19.90
C GLY A 19 -17.41 -2.68 18.42
N ALA A 20 -16.30 -2.73 17.69
CA ALA A 20 -16.32 -2.61 16.24
C ALA A 20 -16.90 -3.85 15.56
N SER A 21 -17.65 -3.66 14.47
CA SER A 21 -18.17 -4.76 13.64
C SER A 21 -17.10 -5.42 12.76
N PHE A 22 -15.93 -4.79 12.60
CA PHE A 22 -14.86 -5.28 11.76
C PHE A 22 -14.03 -6.38 12.45
N LYS A 23 -13.82 -7.49 11.73
CA LYS A 23 -12.95 -8.59 12.15
C LYS A 23 -11.50 -8.23 11.85
N LEU A 24 -10.67 -8.14 12.89
CA LEU A 24 -9.23 -7.96 12.74
C LEU A 24 -8.56 -9.31 12.50
N ASP A 25 -7.79 -9.48 11.43
CA ASP A 25 -6.99 -10.68 11.18
C ASP A 25 -5.69 -10.33 10.43
N TYR A 26 -4.71 -11.23 10.45
CA TYR A 26 -3.43 -11.06 9.76
C TYR A 26 -3.52 -11.52 8.29
N LEU A 27 -2.86 -10.79 7.37
CA LEU A 27 -2.69 -11.24 5.98
C LEU A 27 -1.79 -12.48 5.88
N THR A 28 -0.76 -12.54 6.71
CA THR A 28 0.16 -13.68 6.87
C THR A 28 0.27 -13.96 8.36
N LYS A 29 0.18 -15.21 8.81
CA LYS A 29 0.38 -15.46 10.25
C LYS A 29 1.86 -15.20 10.55
N PRO A 30 2.21 -14.42 11.58
CA PRO A 30 3.60 -14.29 11.98
C PRO A 30 4.04 -15.64 12.57
N SER A 31 4.75 -16.43 11.78
CA SER A 31 5.37 -17.68 12.19
C SER A 31 6.79 -17.68 11.67
N PHE A 32 7.75 -17.83 12.58
CA PHE A 32 9.18 -17.88 12.27
C PHE A 32 9.53 -19.05 11.32
N PHE A 33 8.65 -20.05 11.21
CA PHE A 33 8.76 -21.16 10.25
C PHE A 33 8.00 -20.93 8.94
N GLU A 34 6.95 -20.08 8.92
CA GLU A 34 6.20 -19.71 7.70
C GLU A 34 7.06 -18.90 6.72
N ASP A 35 7.97 -18.06 7.24
CA ASP A 35 8.97 -17.32 6.44
C ASP A 35 10.00 -18.24 5.73
N PHE A 36 10.08 -19.52 6.11
CA PHE A 36 10.96 -20.53 5.49
C PHE A 36 10.22 -21.56 4.60
N GLY A 37 8.90 -21.43 4.41
CA GLY A 37 8.17 -22.17 3.37
C GLY A 37 7.72 -23.60 3.71
N PHE A 38 7.61 -23.97 5.00
CA PHE A 38 7.31 -25.35 5.43
C PHE A 38 5.93 -25.59 6.08
N THR A 39 4.88 -24.84 5.74
CA THR A 39 3.49 -25.14 6.19
C THR A 39 2.40 -24.74 5.18
N GLU A 40 1.20 -25.31 5.34
CA GLU A 40 0.01 -25.07 4.52
C GLU A 40 -0.34 -23.58 4.39
N LYS A 41 -0.36 -23.09 3.15
CA LYS A 41 -0.73 -21.71 2.83
C LYS A 41 -2.23 -21.52 3.09
N VAL A 42 -2.58 -20.87 4.20
CA VAL A 42 -3.98 -20.46 4.46
C VAL A 42 -4.42 -19.53 3.34
N LYS A 43 -5.46 -19.90 2.59
CA LYS A 43 -5.95 -19.09 1.47
C LYS A 43 -6.78 -17.94 2.00
N MET A 44 -6.69 -16.77 1.39
CA MET A 44 -7.48 -15.60 1.86
C MET A 44 -8.98 -15.83 1.69
N VAL A 45 -9.40 -16.64 0.71
CA VAL A 45 -10.80 -17.04 0.52
C VAL A 45 -11.42 -17.66 1.77
N ASP A 46 -10.65 -18.40 2.56
CA ASP A 46 -11.15 -19.10 3.75
C ASP A 46 -11.44 -18.14 4.91
N ARG A 47 -10.96 -16.89 4.80
CA ARG A 47 -11.12 -15.83 5.80
C ARG A 47 -12.15 -14.77 5.40
N VAL A 48 -12.68 -14.86 4.18
CA VAL A 48 -13.69 -13.93 3.66
C VAL A 48 -15.07 -14.51 3.85
N LYS A 49 -15.97 -13.73 4.43
CA LYS A 49 -17.37 -14.13 4.67
C LYS A 49 -18.28 -13.58 3.57
N PRO A 50 -19.41 -14.24 3.26
CA PRO A 50 -20.39 -13.74 2.30
C PRO A 50 -20.92 -12.34 2.64
N GLU A 51 -21.02 -12.00 3.92
CA GLU A 51 -21.52 -10.72 4.42
C GLU A 51 -20.48 -9.59 4.48
N ASP A 52 -19.20 -9.86 4.22
CA ASP A 52 -18.18 -8.81 4.26
C ASP A 52 -18.35 -7.83 3.09
N GLU A 53 -18.35 -6.52 3.36
CA GLU A 53 -18.57 -5.47 2.34
C GLU A 53 -17.29 -4.66 2.04
N LEU A 54 -16.38 -4.56 3.00
CA LEU A 54 -15.17 -3.75 2.94
C LEU A 54 -13.98 -4.49 3.54
N PHE A 55 -12.88 -4.50 2.82
CA PHE A 55 -11.60 -5.03 3.27
C PHE A 55 -10.62 -3.89 3.49
N ILE A 56 -9.97 -3.86 4.65
CA ILE A 56 -8.93 -2.89 4.97
C ILE A 56 -7.63 -3.64 5.19
N VAL A 57 -6.63 -3.32 4.38
CA VAL A 57 -5.28 -3.87 4.51
C VAL A 57 -4.34 -2.75 4.91
N ALA A 58 -3.80 -2.85 6.11
CA ALA A 58 -2.92 -1.83 6.67
C ALA A 58 -1.46 -2.31 6.61
N TYR A 59 -0.58 -1.49 6.04
CA TYR A 59 0.87 -1.67 6.00
C TYR A 59 1.36 -2.98 5.34
N PRO A 60 0.88 -3.38 4.14
CA PRO A 60 1.32 -4.61 3.45
C PRO A 60 2.69 -4.46 2.75
N TYR A 61 3.73 -4.09 3.49
CA TYR A 61 5.08 -3.89 2.93
C TYR A 61 6.18 -4.56 3.75
N PHE A 62 5.86 -5.20 4.87
CA PHE A 62 6.89 -5.77 5.73
C PHE A 62 7.52 -7.00 5.07
N ASN A 63 6.68 -7.93 4.62
CA ASN A 63 7.09 -9.03 3.76
C ASN A 63 6.61 -8.77 2.34
N VAL A 64 7.51 -8.90 1.37
CA VAL A 64 7.19 -8.62 -0.03
C VAL A 64 6.04 -9.49 -0.58
N ASN A 65 5.83 -10.67 0.00
CA ASN A 65 4.72 -11.56 -0.33
C ASN A 65 3.35 -11.02 0.12
N GLU A 66 3.28 -10.09 1.07
CA GLU A 66 2.01 -9.52 1.55
C GLU A 66 1.22 -8.89 0.40
N MET A 67 1.89 -8.17 -0.50
CA MET A 67 1.22 -7.61 -1.68
C MET A 67 0.68 -8.67 -2.65
N LEU A 68 1.25 -9.87 -2.68
CA LEU A 68 0.70 -11.00 -3.44
C LEU A 68 -0.57 -11.54 -2.76
N VAL A 69 -0.60 -11.56 -1.43
CA VAL A 69 -1.80 -11.93 -0.65
C VAL A 69 -2.91 -10.89 -0.83
N VAL A 70 -2.56 -9.60 -0.91
CA VAL A 70 -3.51 -8.53 -1.26
C VAL A 70 -4.10 -8.75 -2.65
N GLU A 71 -3.28 -9.14 -3.63
CA GLU A 71 -3.77 -9.48 -4.96
C GLU A 71 -4.71 -10.70 -4.94
N GLU A 72 -4.36 -11.73 -4.17
CA GLU A 72 -5.21 -12.91 -3.96
C GLU A 72 -6.57 -12.53 -3.37
N LEU A 73 -6.58 -11.70 -2.32
CA LEU A 73 -7.79 -11.16 -1.70
C LEU A 73 -8.63 -10.35 -2.70
N TYR A 74 -8.00 -9.47 -3.48
CA TYR A 74 -8.69 -8.68 -4.50
C TYR A 74 -9.39 -9.57 -5.53
N LYS A 75 -8.69 -10.57 -6.08
CA LYS A 75 -9.25 -11.50 -7.08
C LYS A 75 -10.37 -12.36 -6.51
N ALA A 76 -10.21 -12.81 -5.26
CA ALA A 76 -11.17 -13.69 -4.60
C ALA A 76 -12.45 -12.98 -4.17
N ALA A 77 -12.32 -11.78 -3.61
CA ALA A 77 -13.39 -11.16 -2.83
C ALA A 77 -13.87 -9.82 -3.40
N VAL A 78 -13.17 -9.22 -4.35
CA VAL A 78 -13.44 -7.83 -4.78
C VAL A 78 -13.74 -7.73 -6.27
N SER A 79 -12.90 -8.29 -7.14
CA SER A 79 -12.86 -7.95 -8.58
C SER A 79 -14.17 -8.15 -9.35
N ASN A 80 -15.05 -9.03 -8.88
CA ASN A 80 -16.34 -9.34 -9.51
C ASN A 80 -17.53 -9.08 -8.57
N THR A 81 -17.38 -8.16 -7.62
CA THR A 81 -18.39 -7.86 -6.60
C THR A 81 -18.55 -6.34 -6.43
N SER A 82 -19.52 -5.91 -5.62
CA SER A 82 -19.65 -4.51 -5.19
C SER A 82 -18.70 -4.13 -4.05
N ARG A 83 -18.06 -5.12 -3.41
CA ARG A 83 -17.20 -4.95 -2.23
C ARG A 83 -15.98 -4.09 -2.54
N LYS A 84 -15.39 -3.48 -1.51
CA LYS A 84 -14.24 -2.57 -1.67
C LYS A 84 -13.02 -3.07 -0.91
N LEU A 85 -11.84 -2.71 -1.41
CA LEU A 85 -10.55 -2.96 -0.75
C LEU A 85 -9.81 -1.64 -0.62
N ILE A 86 -9.43 -1.29 0.61
CA ILE A 86 -8.64 -0.11 0.93
C ILE A 86 -7.28 -0.57 1.46
N ILE A 87 -6.22 0.01 0.91
CA ILE A 87 -4.85 -0.26 1.35
C ILE A 87 -4.28 1.01 1.96
N PHE A 88 -3.83 0.91 3.21
CA PHE A 88 -3.07 1.98 3.86
C PHE A 88 -1.58 1.66 3.80
N ASN A 89 -0.78 2.64 3.38
CA ASN A 89 0.68 2.61 3.43
C ASN A 89 1.30 1.33 2.83
N GLY A 90 0.92 0.95 1.60
CA GLY A 90 1.45 -0.28 0.96
C GLY A 90 2.86 -0.20 0.36
N GLU A 91 3.58 0.92 0.54
CA GLU A 91 4.94 1.16 -0.01
C GLU A 91 5.09 0.79 -1.50
N LEU A 92 4.04 1.04 -2.29
CA LEU A 92 3.93 0.60 -3.70
C LEU A 92 5.05 1.15 -4.60
N ASP A 93 5.65 2.27 -4.22
CA ASP A 93 6.72 2.91 -4.97
C ASP A 93 7.96 2.02 -5.12
N ARG A 94 8.29 1.17 -4.13
CA ARG A 94 9.40 0.21 -4.27
C ARG A 94 9.15 -0.76 -5.43
N ILE A 95 7.93 -1.28 -5.53
CA ILE A 95 7.56 -2.21 -6.60
C ILE A 95 7.52 -1.47 -7.94
N ARG A 96 6.93 -0.27 -7.97
CA ARG A 96 6.82 0.57 -9.18
C ARG A 96 8.16 1.08 -9.71
N SER A 97 9.11 1.37 -8.83
CA SER A 97 10.44 1.87 -9.21
C SER A 97 11.39 0.77 -9.68
N GLY A 98 10.95 -0.49 -9.67
CA GLY A 98 11.79 -1.63 -10.02
C GLY A 98 12.83 -2.00 -8.96
N TYR A 99 12.60 -1.63 -7.69
CA TYR A 99 13.49 -2.02 -6.58
C TYR A 99 13.67 -3.55 -6.51
N TYR A 100 12.61 -4.30 -6.81
CA TYR A 100 12.65 -5.75 -6.93
C TYR A 100 12.89 -6.16 -8.39
N PRO A 101 14.06 -6.71 -8.74
CA PRO A 101 14.35 -7.07 -10.13
C PRO A 101 13.37 -8.16 -10.63
N PRO A 102 12.71 -7.95 -11.79
CA PRO A 102 11.68 -8.87 -12.28
C PRO A 102 12.14 -10.32 -12.47
N PHE A 103 13.42 -10.55 -12.78
CA PHE A 103 13.97 -11.89 -12.96
C PHE A 103 13.90 -12.72 -11.67
N PHE A 104 14.18 -12.11 -10.52
CA PHE A 104 14.12 -12.77 -9.21
C PHE A 104 12.71 -12.73 -8.61
N TYR A 105 11.91 -11.72 -8.98
CA TYR A 105 10.58 -11.49 -8.42
C TYR A 105 9.48 -11.34 -9.48
N PRO A 106 9.25 -12.34 -10.33
CA PRO A 106 8.32 -12.22 -11.47
C PRO A 106 6.88 -11.98 -11.03
N LYS A 107 6.44 -12.58 -9.91
CA LYS A 107 5.08 -12.38 -9.37
C LYS A 107 4.85 -10.94 -8.89
N LEU A 108 5.87 -10.32 -8.27
CA LEU A 108 5.77 -8.92 -7.85
C LEU A 108 5.77 -7.98 -9.04
N ALA A 109 6.64 -8.23 -10.02
CA ALA A 109 6.66 -7.42 -11.24
C ALA A 109 5.33 -7.49 -11.99
N ALA A 110 4.61 -8.62 -11.91
CA ALA A 110 3.28 -8.76 -12.50
C ALA A 110 2.23 -7.84 -11.86
N LEU A 111 2.37 -7.45 -10.58
CA LEU A 111 1.43 -6.56 -9.89
C LEU A 111 1.24 -5.21 -10.58
N SER A 112 2.31 -4.70 -11.22
CA SER A 112 2.26 -3.47 -12.01
C SER A 112 1.33 -3.56 -13.22
N LYS A 113 1.02 -4.78 -13.69
CA LYS A 113 0.11 -5.05 -14.80
C LYS A 113 -1.25 -5.56 -14.35
N THR A 114 -1.33 -6.18 -13.17
CA THR A 114 -2.55 -6.84 -12.69
C THR A 114 -3.31 -5.99 -11.66
N LEU A 115 -2.72 -5.75 -10.50
CA LEU A 115 -3.38 -5.13 -9.35
C LEU A 115 -3.30 -3.59 -9.40
N PHE A 116 -2.12 -3.03 -9.64
CA PHE A 116 -1.88 -1.59 -9.52
C PHE A 116 -2.73 -0.75 -10.48
N PRO A 117 -2.95 -1.16 -11.75
CA PRO A 117 -3.82 -0.42 -12.66
C PRO A 117 -5.29 -0.39 -12.24
N LYS A 118 -5.70 -1.22 -11.26
CA LYS A 118 -7.07 -1.26 -10.72
C LYS A 118 -7.23 -0.40 -9.46
N MET A 119 -6.15 0.21 -8.97
CA MET A 119 -6.16 1.03 -7.78
C MET A 119 -6.30 2.51 -8.12
N GLU A 120 -7.12 3.22 -7.35
CA GLU A 120 -7.14 4.68 -7.33
C GLU A 120 -6.35 5.18 -6.11
N THR A 121 -5.35 6.04 -6.33
CA THR A 121 -4.59 6.59 -5.20
C THR A 121 -5.33 7.78 -4.60
N VAL A 122 -5.97 7.57 -3.46
CA VAL A 122 -6.83 8.56 -2.80
C VAL A 122 -6.04 9.63 -2.05
N TYR A 123 -5.05 9.23 -1.25
CA TYR A 123 -4.22 10.15 -0.47
C TYR A 123 -2.77 9.70 -0.54
N TYR A 124 -1.87 10.63 -0.86
CA TYR A 124 -0.46 10.33 -1.05
C TYR A 124 0.41 11.50 -0.63
N ILE A 125 1.51 11.18 0.07
CA ILE A 125 2.56 12.13 0.44
C ILE A 125 3.91 11.44 0.25
N HIS A 126 4.79 12.05 -0.53
CA HIS A 126 6.18 11.64 -0.65
C HIS A 126 7.11 12.85 -0.56
N ASN A 127 8.04 12.80 0.39
CA ASN A 127 8.98 13.88 0.65
C ASN A 127 10.29 13.65 -0.11
N PHE A 128 10.64 14.60 -0.98
CA PHE A 128 11.93 14.67 -1.63
C PHE A 128 12.88 15.50 -0.77
N LYS A 129 14.04 14.93 -0.42
CA LYS A 129 15.08 15.59 0.36
C LYS A 129 16.15 16.21 -0.55
N GLY A 130 16.97 17.10 0.00
CA GLY A 130 18.10 17.71 -0.69
C GLY A 130 17.89 19.20 -0.99
N ARG A 131 18.82 19.78 -1.76
CA ARG A 131 18.85 21.23 -2.07
C ARG A 131 17.54 21.72 -2.70
N ASN A 132 16.98 20.93 -3.62
CA ASN A 132 15.72 21.23 -4.30
C ASN A 132 14.57 20.38 -3.75
N GLY A 133 14.54 20.15 -2.43
CA GLY A 133 13.53 19.33 -1.79
C GLY A 133 12.09 19.82 -2.03
N GLY A 134 11.14 18.91 -1.84
CA GLY A 134 9.73 19.16 -2.09
C GLY A 134 8.84 17.99 -1.67
N VAL A 135 7.55 18.09 -1.96
CA VAL A 135 6.54 17.09 -1.59
C VAL A 135 5.69 16.78 -2.81
N LEU A 136 5.69 15.51 -3.25
CA LEU A 136 4.65 15.01 -4.14
C LEU A 136 3.43 14.65 -3.30
N PHE A 137 2.29 15.24 -3.65
CA PHE A 137 1.06 15.18 -2.87
C PHE A 137 -0.12 14.84 -3.77
N ARG A 138 -1.07 14.06 -3.24
CA ARG A 138 -2.41 13.94 -3.79
C ARG A 138 -3.47 13.83 -2.70
N CYS A 139 -4.59 14.49 -2.93
CA CYS A 139 -5.85 14.29 -2.21
C CYS A 139 -6.96 14.21 -3.25
N PHE A 140 -7.44 13.01 -3.55
CA PHE A 140 -8.53 12.75 -4.50
C PHE A 140 -9.82 13.48 -4.06
N PRO A 141 -10.63 14.00 -4.99
CA PRO A 141 -10.51 13.91 -6.46
C PRO A 141 -9.53 14.91 -7.09
N GLY A 142 -8.72 15.63 -6.31
CA GLY A 142 -7.76 16.59 -6.82
C GLY A 142 -6.58 15.94 -7.60
N PRO A 143 -5.88 16.76 -8.41
CA PRO A 143 -4.74 16.31 -9.20
C PRO A 143 -3.54 15.99 -8.31
N TRP A 144 -2.53 15.35 -8.90
CA TRP A 144 -1.19 15.27 -8.31
C TRP A 144 -0.56 16.65 -8.31
N LYS A 145 0.09 17.01 -7.20
CA LYS A 145 0.74 18.31 -7.01
C LYS A 145 2.15 18.11 -6.47
N VAL A 146 3.08 18.92 -6.94
CA VAL A 146 4.42 19.01 -6.36
C VAL A 146 4.54 20.35 -5.64
N PHE A 147 4.79 20.29 -4.34
CA PHE A 147 4.97 21.47 -3.50
C PHE A 147 6.42 21.68 -3.10
N ARG A 148 6.82 22.94 -2.95
CA ARG A 148 8.07 23.32 -2.27
C ARG A 148 7.76 24.20 -1.08
N ARG A 149 8.47 23.95 0.02
CA ARG A 149 8.40 24.80 1.20
C ARG A 149 9.27 26.04 0.98
N VAL A 150 8.69 27.22 1.18
CA VAL A 150 9.39 28.52 1.20
C VAL A 150 9.04 29.23 2.50
N GLY A 151 10.00 29.25 3.43
CA GLY A 151 9.78 29.72 4.79
C GLY A 151 8.74 28.86 5.53
N SER A 152 7.62 29.47 5.94
CA SER A 152 6.48 28.81 6.58
C SER A 152 5.36 28.39 5.62
N THR A 153 5.50 28.68 4.32
CA THR A 153 4.46 28.44 3.32
C THR A 153 4.86 27.35 2.33
N TYR A 154 3.87 26.84 1.60
CA TYR A 154 4.06 25.89 0.52
C TYR A 154 3.58 26.49 -0.80
N ILE A 155 4.44 26.46 -1.81
CA ILE A 155 4.12 26.88 -3.18
C ILE A 155 3.92 25.65 -4.05
N CYS A 156 2.86 25.65 -4.87
CA CYS A 156 2.61 24.58 -5.84
C CYS A 156 3.46 24.84 -7.08
N LEU A 157 4.44 23.98 -7.34
CA LEU A 157 5.35 24.10 -8.47
C LEU A 157 4.80 23.47 -9.74
N HIS A 158 4.07 22.36 -9.59
CA HIS A 158 3.55 21.57 -10.70
C HIS A 158 2.25 20.88 -10.31
N GLN A 159 1.37 20.66 -11.29
CA GLN A 159 0.16 19.86 -11.12
C GLN A 159 -0.16 19.08 -12.39
N GLN A 160 -0.67 17.85 -12.22
CA GLN A 160 -1.12 17.01 -13.33
C GLN A 160 -2.11 15.93 -12.87
N GLU A 161 -2.89 15.39 -13.82
CA GLU A 161 -3.93 14.40 -13.54
C GLU A 161 -3.38 12.99 -13.26
N SER A 162 -2.36 12.57 -14.01
CA SER A 162 -1.69 11.28 -13.84
C SER A 162 -0.56 11.36 -12.81
N MET A 163 -0.27 10.27 -12.11
CA MET A 163 0.83 10.22 -11.16
C MET A 163 2.17 10.43 -11.89
N PRO A 164 2.98 11.46 -11.55
CA PRO A 164 4.33 11.57 -12.08
C PRO A 164 5.21 10.48 -11.48
N SER A 165 6.24 10.06 -12.21
CA SER A 165 7.22 9.15 -11.62
C SER A 165 8.07 9.87 -10.58
N LEU A 166 8.57 9.16 -9.55
CA LEU A 166 9.49 9.77 -8.58
C LEU A 166 10.75 10.33 -9.25
N LYS A 167 11.20 9.71 -10.34
CA LYS A 167 12.34 10.16 -11.14
C LYS A 167 12.06 11.49 -11.83
N GLU A 168 10.90 11.61 -12.48
CA GLU A 168 10.43 12.85 -13.13
C GLU A 168 10.33 14.00 -12.12
N VAL A 169 9.75 13.74 -10.93
CA VAL A 169 9.68 14.77 -9.89
C VAL A 169 11.06 15.21 -9.43
N ALA A 170 11.97 14.26 -9.19
CA ALA A 170 13.30 14.54 -8.66
C ALA A 170 14.25 15.20 -9.67
N LEU A 171 14.17 14.84 -10.95
CA LEU A 171 15.14 15.26 -11.97
C LEU A 171 14.62 16.41 -12.84
N ASP A 172 13.31 16.48 -13.07
CA ASP A 172 12.75 17.41 -14.06
C ASP A 172 11.93 18.51 -13.38
N ILE A 173 11.01 18.15 -12.48
CA ILE A 173 10.08 19.13 -11.88
C ILE A 173 10.77 19.96 -10.79
N LEU A 174 11.36 19.31 -9.78
CA LEU A 174 11.97 20.04 -8.66
C LEU A 174 13.18 20.88 -9.10
N PRO A 175 14.11 20.40 -9.95
CA PRO A 175 15.26 21.24 -10.33
C PRO A 175 14.93 22.42 -11.24
N SER A 176 13.82 22.37 -11.99
CA SER A 176 13.44 23.40 -12.97
C SER A 176 12.66 24.58 -12.38
N ALA A 177 12.33 24.52 -11.09
CA ALA A 177 11.49 25.49 -10.38
C ALA A 177 12.26 26.36 -9.40
#